data_AF-A0A959B5B1-F1
#
_entry.id   AF-A0A959B5B1-F1
#
_cell.length_a   1.000
_cell.length_b   1.000
_cell.length_c   1.000
_cell.angle_alpha   90.00
_cell.angle_beta   90.00
_cell.angle_gamma   90.00
#
_symmetry.space_group_name_H-M   'P 1'
#
loop_
_entity.id
_entity.type
_entity.pdbx_description
1 polymer ?
#
loop_
_entity_poly.entity_id
_entity_poly.type
_entity_poly.pdbx_seq_one_letter_code
_entity_poly.pdbx_strand_id
1 'polypeptide(L)'
;MNPNQRFSILTFPQFFNGDELAINIVVLPRNQNPLAPAIEQHATIPDAAAFADAQLSFTANIFNGLGVFPHNFPPVSGLPLTTTAPGNARDIFEALAQHFSITNLGVLNTNLNVNNPLNDQPEGARPEALTVKKYLPKSYRKAFNFTTPRTPNAVTDDSYHCAVKDAKKVAGFERSPEEISWGKVLAYLMRQPLLARQAGMIYQTSLSINASHFPDGGWLFIGLADGSDYKNQFDADPTFIRRYAARIPQLIPGEARHVFAPMLYPVLSKAQAADPDPVPAGNYEKLFLETAEYDDGFAKIVHCQQPPNRSLLVEENDGAHPVKDVG
;
A
#
# COMPACT_ATOMS: atom_id res chain seq x y z
N MET A 1 -4.16 14.43 -13.15
CA MET A 1 -2.98 13.76 -12.60
C MET A 1 -1.87 14.80 -12.48
N ASN A 2 -1.12 14.83 -11.37
CA ASN A 2 -0.03 15.80 -11.21
C ASN A 2 1.13 15.38 -12.14
N PRO A 3 1.56 16.26 -13.07
CA PRO A 3 2.48 15.87 -14.14
C PRO A 3 3.87 15.48 -13.61
N ASN A 4 4.32 16.11 -12.53
CA ASN A 4 5.66 15.95 -11.99
C ASN A 4 5.76 14.90 -10.87
N GLN A 5 4.66 14.23 -10.51
CA GLN A 5 4.67 13.24 -9.44
C GLN A 5 5.51 12.01 -9.85
N ARG A 6 6.62 11.77 -9.13
CA ARG A 6 7.55 10.66 -9.35
C ARG A 6 7.49 9.58 -8.27
N PHE A 7 7.23 9.97 -7.04
CA PHE A 7 7.27 9.04 -5.90
C PHE A 7 6.01 9.09 -5.05
N SER A 8 5.79 8.02 -4.29
CA SER A 8 4.85 8.02 -3.17
C SER A 8 5.52 7.49 -1.91
N ILE A 9 5.28 8.15 -0.78
CA ILE A 9 5.71 7.69 0.55
C ILE A 9 4.48 7.24 1.32
N LEU A 10 4.50 5.98 1.74
CA LEU A 10 3.44 5.34 2.50
C LEU A 10 3.94 5.01 3.91
N THR A 11 3.12 5.31 4.91
CA THR A 11 3.46 5.14 6.32
C THR A 11 2.68 3.97 6.90
N PHE A 12 3.36 2.92 7.37
CA PHE A 12 2.70 1.74 7.93
C PHE A 12 3.14 1.47 9.38
N PRO A 13 2.38 1.94 10.39
CA PRO A 13 2.64 1.55 11.77
C PRO A 13 2.46 0.03 11.96
N GLN A 14 3.20 -0.55 12.91
CA GLN A 14 3.21 -2.00 13.15
C GLN A 14 2.80 -2.35 14.58
N PHE A 15 3.49 -1.77 15.56
CA PHE A 15 3.31 -2.10 16.97
C PHE A 15 3.83 -0.97 17.85
N PHE A 16 3.13 -0.70 18.95
CA PHE A 16 3.57 0.20 19.99
C PHE A 16 3.94 -0.61 21.23
N ASN A 17 5.18 -0.49 21.71
CA ASN A 17 5.67 -1.28 22.85
C ASN A 17 5.47 -0.62 24.21
N GLY A 18 4.85 0.56 24.27
CA GLY A 18 4.72 1.40 25.47
C GLY A 18 5.63 2.62 25.47
N ASP A 19 6.66 2.67 24.62
CA ASP A 19 7.59 3.80 24.51
C ASP A 19 7.84 4.18 23.04
N GLU A 20 8.13 3.18 22.21
CA GLU A 20 8.39 3.34 20.79
C GLU A 20 7.30 2.74 19.91
N LEU A 21 6.97 3.45 18.84
CA LEU A 21 6.13 2.99 17.75
C LEU A 21 7.00 2.48 16.61
N ALA A 22 6.91 1.18 16.32
CA ALA A 22 7.57 0.58 15.17
C ALA A 22 6.83 0.91 13.86
N ILE A 23 7.56 1.37 12.85
CA ILE A 23 7.01 1.88 11.59
C ILE A 23 7.78 1.28 10.41
N ASN A 24 7.03 0.85 9.40
CA ASN A 24 7.58 0.58 8.07
C ASN A 24 7.24 1.75 7.14
N ILE A 25 8.25 2.25 6.44
CA ILE A 25 8.12 3.33 5.45
C ILE A 25 8.28 2.68 4.08
N VAL A 26 7.30 2.86 3.20
CA VAL A 26 7.37 2.33 1.84
C VAL A 26 7.51 3.49 0.86
N VAL A 27 8.58 3.47 0.08
CA VAL A 27 8.86 4.45 -0.98
C VAL A 27 8.62 3.78 -2.33
N LEU A 28 7.66 4.30 -3.09
CA LEU A 28 7.24 3.73 -4.36
C LEU A 28 7.60 4.68 -5.52
N PRO A 29 8.54 4.30 -6.39
CA PRO A 29 8.75 4.96 -7.68
C PRO A 29 7.55 4.70 -8.61
N ARG A 30 7.14 5.73 -9.35
CA ARG A 30 5.95 5.66 -10.21
C ARG A 30 6.33 5.25 -11.63
N ASN A 31 6.25 3.95 -11.94
CA ASN A 31 6.45 3.37 -13.27
C ASN A 31 7.64 3.96 -14.08
N GLN A 32 8.67 4.38 -13.37
CA GLN A 32 9.87 5.00 -13.91
C GLN A 32 11.00 3.97 -13.92
N ASN A 33 11.96 4.14 -14.80
CA ASN A 33 13.17 3.33 -14.79
C ASN A 33 14.01 3.70 -13.54
N PRO A 34 14.21 2.79 -12.58
CA PRO A 34 14.95 3.07 -11.35
C PRO A 34 16.45 3.27 -11.57
N LEU A 35 16.99 2.85 -12.72
CA LEU A 35 18.41 2.99 -13.10
C LEU A 35 18.73 4.32 -13.80
N ALA A 36 17.69 5.03 -14.28
CA ALA A 36 17.81 6.33 -14.92
C ALA A 36 17.49 7.47 -13.94
N PRO A 37 18.03 8.69 -14.15
CA PRO A 37 17.69 9.87 -13.33
C PRO A 37 16.18 10.03 -13.15
N ALA A 38 15.70 10.34 -11.94
CA ALA A 38 14.26 10.43 -11.68
C ALA A 38 13.61 11.62 -12.41
N ILE A 39 14.37 12.70 -12.57
CA ILE A 39 14.06 13.85 -13.41
C ILE A 39 15.38 14.51 -13.84
N GLU A 40 15.43 14.96 -15.09
CA GLU A 40 16.58 15.68 -15.64
C GLU A 40 16.09 16.75 -16.62
N GLN A 41 16.86 17.84 -16.78
CA GLN A 41 16.62 18.90 -17.76
C GLN A 41 15.24 19.56 -17.64
N HIS A 42 14.66 19.60 -16.42
CA HIS A 42 13.40 20.27 -16.18
C HIS A 42 13.60 21.76 -15.89
N ALA A 43 12.74 22.63 -16.42
CA ALA A 43 12.93 24.08 -16.35
C ALA A 43 12.93 24.65 -14.92
N THR A 44 12.15 24.05 -14.01
CA THR A 44 11.95 24.56 -12.64
C THR A 44 12.35 23.58 -11.54
N ILE A 45 12.54 22.30 -11.87
CA ILE A 45 12.80 21.25 -10.90
C ILE A 45 14.25 20.81 -11.10
N PRO A 46 15.10 20.86 -10.06
CA PRO A 46 16.49 20.45 -10.19
C PRO A 46 16.63 18.98 -10.61
N ASP A 47 17.69 18.67 -11.33
CA ASP A 47 18.02 17.29 -11.71
C ASP A 47 18.14 16.40 -10.47
N ALA A 48 17.66 15.16 -10.60
CA ALA A 48 17.63 14.21 -9.50
C ALA A 48 18.23 12.88 -9.91
N ALA A 49 19.03 12.30 -9.01
CA ALA A 49 19.67 11.01 -9.22
C ALA A 49 18.66 9.87 -9.48
N ALA A 50 19.18 8.77 -10.02
CA ALA A 50 18.40 7.56 -10.20
C ALA A 50 17.95 7.00 -8.85
N PHE A 51 16.79 6.33 -8.82
CA PHE A 51 16.26 5.77 -7.58
C PHE A 51 17.20 4.71 -6.99
N ALA A 52 17.87 3.95 -7.85
CA ALA A 52 18.89 2.96 -7.50
C ALA A 52 20.07 3.54 -6.70
N ASP A 53 20.34 4.83 -6.82
CA ASP A 53 21.48 5.51 -6.17
C ASP A 53 21.04 6.40 -5.00
N ALA A 54 19.74 6.52 -4.76
CA ALA A 54 19.19 7.49 -3.83
C ALA A 54 19.47 7.13 -2.35
N GLN A 55 19.97 8.11 -1.61
CA GLN A 55 20.18 8.08 -0.17
C GLN A 55 19.06 8.86 0.53
N LEU A 56 18.03 8.11 0.95
CA LEU A 56 16.84 8.69 1.57
C LEU A 56 16.99 8.78 3.10
N SER A 57 16.62 9.93 3.65
CA SER A 57 16.48 10.17 5.07
C SER A 57 15.11 10.76 5.37
N PHE A 58 14.56 10.45 6.55
CA PHE A 58 13.15 10.65 6.83
C PHE A 58 12.88 11.42 8.12
N THR A 59 11.74 12.10 8.16
CA THR A 59 11.19 12.73 9.36
C THR A 59 9.73 12.32 9.58
N ALA A 60 9.35 12.17 10.85
CA ALA A 60 7.98 11.95 11.26
C ALA A 60 7.25 13.27 11.51
N ASN A 61 5.97 13.27 11.16
CA ASN A 61 5.07 14.41 11.31
C ASN A 61 3.74 13.93 11.89
N ILE A 62 3.26 14.62 12.92
CA ILE A 62 2.14 14.18 13.75
C ILE A 62 1.05 15.25 13.80
N PHE A 63 -0.20 14.81 13.62
CA PHE A 63 -1.40 15.53 14.02
C PHE A 63 -1.99 14.84 15.25
N ASN A 64 -2.20 15.60 16.32
CA ASN A 64 -2.93 15.12 17.50
C ASN A 64 -4.43 15.28 17.26
N GLY A 65 -5.18 14.20 17.39
CA GLY A 65 -6.61 14.15 17.14
C GLY A 65 -6.99 13.96 15.67
N LEU A 66 -8.27 13.65 15.46
CA LEU A 66 -8.84 13.35 14.13
C LEU A 66 -9.72 14.49 13.58
N GLY A 67 -9.75 15.65 14.25
CA GLY A 67 -10.61 16.78 13.89
C GLY A 67 -10.18 17.50 12.60
N VAL A 68 -8.94 17.31 12.16
CA VAL A 68 -8.39 17.90 10.94
C VAL A 68 -7.86 16.80 10.04
N PHE A 69 -8.07 16.95 8.73
CA PHE A 69 -7.52 16.04 7.74
C PHE A 69 -6.02 16.31 7.53
N PRO A 70 -5.16 15.30 7.39
CA PRO A 70 -3.72 15.49 7.34
C PRO A 70 -3.30 16.40 6.17
N HIS A 71 -2.46 17.40 6.47
CA HIS A 71 -1.89 18.33 5.49
C HIS A 71 -0.40 18.62 5.73
N ASN A 72 0.23 19.37 4.84
CA ASN A 72 1.66 19.67 4.83
C ASN A 72 2.16 20.62 5.95
N PHE A 73 1.31 21.09 6.86
CA PHE A 73 1.69 21.93 8.01
C PHE A 73 1.23 21.28 9.33
N PRO A 74 1.84 20.17 9.74
CA PRO A 74 1.49 19.48 10.97
C PRO A 74 1.89 20.29 12.21
N PRO A 75 1.14 20.18 13.33
CA PRO A 75 1.48 20.87 14.57
C PRO A 75 2.78 20.36 15.20
N VAL A 76 3.11 19.08 15.00
CA VAL A 76 4.39 18.49 15.41
C VAL A 76 5.09 17.97 14.15
N SER A 77 6.21 18.60 13.79
CA SER A 77 6.90 18.36 12.53
C SER A 77 8.38 18.04 12.72
N GLY A 78 8.96 17.28 11.79
CA GLY A 78 10.42 17.17 11.69
C GLY A 78 11.07 16.29 12.76
N LEU A 79 10.33 15.36 13.36
CA LEU A 79 10.93 14.40 14.30
C LEU A 79 11.89 13.49 13.53
N PRO A 80 13.19 13.44 13.87
CA PRO A 80 14.17 12.69 13.09
C PRO A 80 13.89 11.18 13.20
N LEU A 81 14.03 10.47 12.09
CA LEU A 81 13.93 9.02 12.05
C LEU A 81 15.27 8.41 11.64
N THR A 82 15.70 7.40 12.39
CA THR A 82 16.91 6.65 12.06
C THR A 82 16.55 5.51 11.13
N THR A 83 17.08 5.54 9.91
CA THR A 83 16.92 4.47 8.91
C THR A 83 18.27 4.07 8.33
N THR A 84 18.39 2.81 7.92
CA THR A 84 19.57 2.32 7.21
C THR A 84 19.32 2.41 5.71
N ALA A 85 20.21 3.09 4.99
CA ALA A 85 20.16 3.14 3.54
C ALA A 85 20.54 1.77 2.92
N PRO A 86 19.96 1.41 1.77
CA PRO A 86 20.32 0.18 1.07
C PRO A 86 21.74 0.25 0.51
N GLY A 87 22.52 -0.82 0.68
CA GLY A 87 23.89 -0.90 0.15
C GLY A 87 23.97 -1.33 -1.32
N ASN A 88 23.00 -2.12 -1.81
CA ASN A 88 23.09 -2.84 -3.09
C ASN A 88 21.90 -2.55 -4.03
N ALA A 89 21.24 -1.40 -3.89
CA ALA A 89 19.99 -1.14 -4.63
C ALA A 89 20.18 -1.16 -6.15
N ARG A 90 21.26 -0.55 -6.66
CA ARG A 90 21.60 -0.56 -8.10
C ARG A 90 21.80 -1.97 -8.65
N ASP A 91 22.62 -2.79 -8.01
CA ASP A 91 22.88 -4.17 -8.44
C ASP A 91 21.58 -4.99 -8.54
N ILE A 92 20.65 -4.79 -7.60
CA ILE A 92 19.34 -5.46 -7.62
C ILE A 92 18.53 -5.01 -8.85
N PHE A 93 18.46 -3.71 -9.13
CA PHE A 93 17.71 -3.23 -10.29
C PHE A 93 18.35 -3.63 -11.62
N GLU A 94 19.67 -3.70 -11.70
CA GLU A 94 20.39 -4.22 -12.87
C GLU A 94 20.12 -5.72 -13.08
N ALA A 95 20.12 -6.51 -12.00
CA ALA A 95 19.75 -7.92 -12.07
C ALA A 95 18.28 -8.11 -12.51
N LEU A 96 17.35 -7.31 -11.98
CA LEU A 96 15.95 -7.34 -12.39
C LEU A 96 15.80 -7.00 -13.89
N ALA A 97 16.54 -6.01 -14.37
CA ALA A 97 16.55 -5.65 -15.79
C ALA A 97 17.07 -6.78 -16.71
N GLN A 98 17.97 -7.64 -16.22
CA GLN A 98 18.48 -8.79 -16.97
C GLN A 98 17.51 -9.98 -16.97
N HIS A 99 16.71 -10.14 -15.91
CA HIS A 99 15.83 -11.30 -15.74
C HIS A 99 14.40 -11.09 -16.24
N PHE A 100 13.96 -9.84 -16.44
CA PHE A 100 12.63 -9.52 -16.94
C PHE A 100 12.67 -8.91 -18.34
N SER A 101 11.70 -9.25 -19.18
CA SER A 101 11.46 -8.57 -20.46
C SER A 101 10.70 -7.26 -20.21
N ILE A 102 11.45 -6.17 -20.01
CA ILE A 102 10.89 -4.87 -19.61
C ILE A 102 10.61 -3.98 -20.83
N THR A 103 9.36 -3.55 -21.01
CA THR A 103 8.93 -2.73 -22.16
C THR A 103 9.58 -1.34 -22.20
N ASN A 104 9.84 -0.75 -21.04
CA ASN A 104 10.38 0.60 -20.89
C ASN A 104 11.83 0.64 -20.36
N LEU A 105 12.63 -0.39 -20.64
CA LEU A 105 13.99 -0.52 -20.11
C LEU A 105 14.93 0.64 -20.47
N GLY A 106 14.91 1.11 -21.72
CA GLY A 106 15.78 2.19 -22.21
C GLY A 106 15.14 3.58 -22.23
N VAL A 107 13.95 3.72 -21.64
CA VAL A 107 13.13 4.93 -21.76
C VAL A 107 13.51 5.93 -20.66
N LEU A 108 13.72 7.19 -21.05
CA LEU A 108 13.98 8.29 -20.11
C LEU A 108 12.75 8.59 -19.24
N ASN A 109 12.98 9.03 -18.00
CA ASN A 109 11.92 9.34 -17.01
C ASN A 109 11.25 10.72 -17.24
N THR A 110 10.81 10.96 -18.46
CA THR A 110 10.06 12.18 -18.82
C THR A 110 8.63 12.14 -18.26
N ASN A 111 8.00 13.32 -18.13
CA ASN A 111 6.58 13.40 -17.75
C ASN A 111 5.69 12.61 -18.71
N LEU A 112 6.00 12.59 -20.01
CA LEU A 112 5.23 11.84 -20.98
C LEU A 112 5.29 10.33 -20.68
N ASN A 113 6.48 9.80 -20.38
CA ASN A 113 6.69 8.36 -20.19
C ASN A 113 6.17 7.86 -18.84
N VAL A 114 6.41 8.63 -17.77
CA VAL A 114 5.95 8.30 -16.40
C VAL A 114 4.44 8.41 -16.27
N ASN A 115 3.82 9.38 -16.97
CA ASN A 115 2.37 9.55 -16.97
C ASN A 115 1.67 8.85 -18.14
N ASN A 116 2.39 8.11 -19.01
CA ASN A 116 1.79 7.56 -20.21
C ASN A 116 0.72 6.53 -19.82
N PRO A 117 -0.56 6.77 -20.16
CA PRO A 117 -1.59 5.77 -19.96
C PRO A 117 -1.32 4.47 -20.74
N LEU A 118 -0.59 4.52 -21.86
CA LEU A 118 -0.25 3.33 -22.65
C LEU A 118 0.70 2.37 -21.90
N ASN A 119 1.39 2.83 -20.86
CA ASN A 119 2.36 1.99 -20.14
C ASN A 119 1.74 1.07 -19.10
N ASP A 120 0.43 1.20 -18.78
CA ASP A 120 -0.43 0.28 -18.04
C ASP A 120 -1.60 1.11 -17.44
N GLN A 121 -2.67 1.40 -18.20
CA GLN A 121 -3.87 1.97 -17.58
C GLN A 121 -4.40 0.97 -16.54
N PRO A 122 -4.65 1.38 -15.29
CA PRO A 122 -5.38 0.51 -14.38
C PRO A 122 -6.71 0.18 -15.02
N GLU A 123 -7.05 -1.12 -15.09
CA GLU A 123 -8.36 -1.54 -15.59
C GLU A 123 -9.44 -0.76 -14.83
N GLY A 124 -10.41 -0.22 -15.57
CA GLY A 124 -11.55 0.45 -14.95
C GLY A 124 -12.22 -0.47 -13.94
N ALA A 125 -12.73 0.11 -12.85
CA ALA A 125 -13.44 -0.65 -11.83
C ALA A 125 -14.55 -1.48 -12.49
N ARG A 126 -14.45 -2.80 -12.39
CA ARG A 126 -15.48 -3.69 -12.94
C ARG A 126 -16.76 -3.50 -12.12
N PRO A 127 -17.93 -3.33 -12.75
CA PRO A 127 -19.20 -3.29 -12.05
C PRO A 127 -19.33 -4.47 -11.10
N GLU A 128 -19.89 -4.25 -9.91
CA GLU A 128 -20.00 -5.29 -8.89
C GLU A 128 -20.70 -6.53 -9.45
N ALA A 129 -21.75 -6.37 -10.26
CA ALA A 129 -22.48 -7.44 -10.94
C ALA A 129 -21.61 -8.33 -11.87
N LEU A 130 -20.44 -7.85 -12.30
CA LEU A 130 -19.49 -8.56 -13.15
C LEU A 130 -18.28 -9.12 -12.37
N THR A 131 -18.29 -9.01 -11.04
CA THR A 131 -17.23 -9.59 -10.20
C THR A 131 -17.43 -11.09 -9.97
N VAL A 132 -16.38 -11.76 -9.48
CA VAL A 132 -16.37 -13.21 -9.29
C VAL A 132 -17.36 -13.61 -8.20
N LYS A 133 -18.25 -14.56 -8.51
CA LYS A 133 -19.09 -15.21 -7.50
C LYS A 133 -18.26 -16.09 -6.58
N LYS A 134 -18.37 -15.87 -5.27
CA LYS A 134 -17.67 -16.63 -4.23
C LYS A 134 -18.69 -17.31 -3.33
N TYR A 135 -18.55 -18.62 -3.18
CA TYR A 135 -19.35 -19.38 -2.22
C TYR A 135 -18.86 -19.13 -0.79
N LEU A 136 -19.79 -18.99 0.16
CA LEU A 136 -19.51 -18.85 1.59
C LEU A 136 -19.77 -20.17 2.33
N PRO A 137 -18.71 -20.91 2.73
CA PRO A 137 -18.85 -22.18 3.43
C PRO A 137 -19.66 -22.09 4.73
N LYS A 138 -20.36 -23.16 5.10
CA LYS A 138 -21.04 -23.35 6.39
C LYS A 138 -20.11 -23.08 7.57
N SER A 139 -18.87 -23.56 7.50
CA SER A 139 -17.87 -23.34 8.56
C SER A 139 -17.56 -21.86 8.76
N TYR A 140 -17.44 -21.09 7.66
CA TYR A 140 -17.26 -19.64 7.68
C TYR A 140 -18.48 -18.95 8.28
N ARG A 141 -19.69 -19.33 7.84
CA ARG A 141 -20.96 -18.81 8.37
C ARG A 141 -21.15 -19.11 9.88
N LYS A 142 -20.56 -20.19 10.39
CA LYS A 142 -20.59 -20.56 11.81
C LYS A 142 -19.48 -19.90 12.64
N ALA A 143 -18.47 -19.28 12.02
CA ALA A 143 -17.33 -18.70 12.73
C ALA A 143 -17.65 -17.37 13.42
N PHE A 144 -18.77 -16.73 13.05
CA PHE A 144 -19.25 -15.47 13.62
C PHE A 144 -20.78 -15.40 13.49
N ASN A 145 -21.39 -14.32 13.98
CA ASN A 145 -22.83 -14.12 13.88
C ASN A 145 -23.25 -13.73 12.44
N PHE A 146 -23.13 -14.69 11.51
CA PHE A 146 -23.49 -14.49 10.11
C PHE A 146 -25.02 -14.41 9.95
N THR A 147 -25.48 -13.32 9.34
CA THR A 147 -26.90 -13.13 9.02
C THR A 147 -27.14 -13.36 7.53
N THR A 148 -26.56 -12.51 6.69
CA THR A 148 -26.71 -12.54 5.24
C THR A 148 -25.41 -12.10 4.55
N PRO A 149 -25.17 -12.53 3.30
CA PRO A 149 -24.08 -11.99 2.51
C PRO A 149 -24.23 -10.48 2.29
N ARG A 150 -23.10 -9.74 2.29
CA ARG A 150 -23.10 -8.28 2.05
C ARG A 150 -23.23 -7.91 0.57
N THR A 151 -22.95 -8.85 -0.33
CA THR A 151 -22.95 -8.64 -1.79
C THR A 151 -23.70 -9.79 -2.48
N PRO A 152 -24.35 -9.55 -3.64
CA PRO A 152 -25.07 -10.60 -4.37
C PRO A 152 -24.15 -11.68 -4.95
N ASN A 153 -22.85 -11.41 -5.06
CA ASN A 153 -21.86 -12.38 -5.54
C ASN A 153 -21.30 -13.28 -4.44
N ALA A 154 -21.58 -12.99 -3.17
CA ALA A 154 -21.30 -13.89 -2.08
C ALA A 154 -22.50 -14.85 -1.91
N VAL A 155 -22.41 -16.04 -2.49
CA VAL A 155 -23.52 -16.99 -2.55
C VAL A 155 -23.43 -18.06 -1.47
N THR A 156 -24.58 -18.56 -1.01
CA THR A 156 -24.68 -19.59 0.03
C THR A 156 -25.52 -20.79 -0.40
N ASP A 157 -25.99 -20.77 -1.64
CA ASP A 157 -26.86 -21.76 -2.27
C ASP A 157 -26.10 -22.62 -3.28
N ASP A 158 -26.83 -23.54 -3.91
CA ASP A 158 -26.29 -24.50 -4.87
C ASP A 158 -25.90 -23.84 -6.22
N SER A 159 -26.12 -22.53 -6.41
CA SER A 159 -25.78 -21.86 -7.67
C SER A 159 -24.29 -21.94 -7.99
N TYR A 160 -23.45 -21.93 -6.95
CA TYR A 160 -22.01 -22.15 -7.10
C TYR A 160 -21.70 -23.58 -7.54
N HIS A 161 -22.30 -24.57 -6.87
CA HIS A 161 -22.11 -25.99 -7.19
C HIS A 161 -22.55 -26.30 -8.63
N CYS A 162 -23.67 -25.75 -9.06
CA CYS A 162 -24.12 -25.84 -10.45
C CYS A 162 -23.11 -25.17 -11.41
N ALA A 163 -22.66 -23.96 -11.12
CA ALA A 163 -21.72 -23.24 -11.96
C ALA A 163 -20.37 -23.96 -12.11
N VAL A 164 -19.85 -24.58 -11.05
CA VAL A 164 -18.61 -25.37 -11.09
C VAL A 164 -18.79 -26.65 -11.89
N LYS A 165 -19.93 -27.35 -11.73
CA LYS A 165 -20.22 -28.58 -12.49
C LYS A 165 -20.44 -28.33 -13.98
N ASP A 166 -21.12 -27.23 -14.31
CA ASP A 166 -21.41 -26.82 -15.69
C ASP A 166 -20.30 -25.97 -16.32
N ALA A 167 -19.16 -25.81 -15.63
CA ALA A 167 -18.05 -25.00 -16.09
C ALA A 167 -17.51 -25.55 -17.43
N LYS A 168 -17.69 -24.78 -18.49
CA LYS A 168 -17.13 -25.07 -19.82
C LYS A 168 -15.89 -24.22 -20.03
N LYS A 169 -14.89 -24.79 -20.72
CA LYS A 169 -13.77 -23.99 -21.23
C LYS A 169 -14.33 -23.03 -22.27
N VAL A 170 -14.11 -21.73 -22.05
CA VAL A 170 -14.42 -20.70 -23.03
C VAL A 170 -13.32 -20.72 -24.08
N ALA A 171 -13.69 -20.90 -25.35
CA ALA A 171 -12.75 -20.81 -26.47
C ALA A 171 -12.29 -19.35 -26.66
N GLY A 172 -11.04 -19.15 -27.11
CA GLY A 172 -10.47 -17.81 -27.30
C GLY A 172 -9.69 -17.26 -26.10
N PHE A 173 -9.21 -18.11 -25.20
CA PHE A 173 -8.23 -17.68 -24.21
C PHE A 173 -6.91 -17.33 -24.91
N GLU A 174 -6.55 -16.05 -24.84
CA GLU A 174 -5.24 -15.56 -25.27
C GLU A 174 -4.38 -15.34 -24.03
N ARG A 175 -3.18 -15.94 -24.04
CA ARG A 175 -2.21 -15.72 -22.98
C ARG A 175 -1.72 -14.27 -23.07
N SER A 176 -1.72 -13.56 -21.95
CA SER A 176 -1.11 -12.22 -21.87
C SER A 176 0.37 -12.26 -22.29
N PRO A 177 0.88 -11.19 -22.91
CA PRO A 177 2.30 -11.08 -23.24
C PRO A 177 3.20 -11.27 -22.01
N GLU A 178 4.41 -11.78 -22.23
CA GLU A 178 5.42 -11.93 -21.16
C GLU A 178 6.14 -10.61 -20.84
N GLU A 179 5.97 -9.59 -21.69
CA GLU A 179 6.54 -8.26 -21.50
C GLU A 179 5.82 -7.49 -20.38
N ILE A 180 6.60 -6.85 -19.52
CA ILE A 180 6.07 -6.10 -18.37
C ILE A 180 6.72 -4.73 -18.25
N SER A 181 6.02 -3.79 -17.62
CA SER A 181 6.57 -2.46 -17.30
C SER A 181 7.43 -2.50 -16.04
N TRP A 182 8.27 -1.49 -15.84
CA TRP A 182 8.95 -1.26 -14.55
C TRP A 182 7.97 -1.21 -13.37
N GLY A 183 6.78 -0.65 -13.55
CA GLY A 183 5.73 -0.65 -12.52
C GLY A 183 5.34 -2.06 -12.05
N LYS A 184 5.22 -3.02 -12.98
CA LYS A 184 4.96 -4.42 -12.66
C LYS A 184 6.18 -5.11 -12.02
N VAL A 185 7.40 -4.80 -12.47
CA VAL A 185 8.64 -5.31 -11.84
C VAL A 185 8.74 -4.86 -10.39
N LEU A 186 8.48 -3.57 -10.12
CA LEU A 186 8.44 -3.01 -8.76
C LEU A 186 7.36 -3.69 -7.91
N ALA A 187 6.20 -4.01 -8.48
CA ALA A 187 5.15 -4.76 -7.79
C ALA A 187 5.59 -6.21 -7.45
N TYR A 188 6.32 -6.89 -8.35
CA TYR A 188 6.91 -8.21 -8.05
C TYR A 188 7.96 -8.13 -6.95
N LEU A 189 8.83 -7.12 -7.00
CA LEU A 189 9.85 -6.86 -5.98
C LEU A 189 9.20 -6.68 -4.59
N MET A 190 8.10 -5.92 -4.50
CA MET A 190 7.35 -5.71 -3.25
C MET A 190 6.73 -6.97 -2.65
N ARG A 191 6.50 -8.03 -3.44
CA ARG A 191 6.06 -9.34 -2.91
C ARG A 191 7.17 -10.07 -2.16
N GLN A 192 8.43 -9.66 -2.34
CA GLN A 192 9.60 -10.20 -1.66
C GLN A 192 10.17 -9.14 -0.71
N PRO A 193 9.68 -9.07 0.55
CA PRO A 193 9.96 -7.95 1.45
C PRO A 193 11.45 -7.78 1.78
N LEU A 194 12.21 -8.87 1.87
CA LEU A 194 13.66 -8.80 2.11
C LEU A 194 14.41 -8.14 0.95
N LEU A 195 14.04 -8.49 -0.29
CA LEU A 195 14.64 -7.91 -1.48
C LEU A 195 14.21 -6.44 -1.66
N ALA A 196 12.94 -6.13 -1.40
CA ALA A 196 12.43 -4.76 -1.44
C ALA A 196 13.12 -3.83 -0.42
N ARG A 197 13.49 -4.34 0.76
CA ARG A 197 14.31 -3.59 1.74
C ARG A 197 15.70 -3.29 1.18
N GLN A 198 16.38 -4.30 0.64
CA GLN A 198 17.71 -4.13 0.04
C GLN A 198 17.71 -3.25 -1.21
N ALA A 199 16.57 -3.15 -1.90
CA ALA A 199 16.37 -2.26 -3.04
C ALA A 199 15.97 -0.82 -2.65
N GLY A 200 15.84 -0.50 -1.35
CA GLY A 200 15.46 0.84 -0.90
C GLY A 200 13.98 1.18 -1.03
N MET A 201 13.10 0.20 -1.23
CA MET A 201 11.65 0.44 -1.30
C MET A 201 10.97 0.38 0.06
N ILE A 202 11.55 -0.35 1.02
CA ILE A 202 11.00 -0.51 2.37
C ILE A 202 12.09 -0.16 3.39
N TYR A 203 11.80 0.81 4.26
CA TYR A 203 12.63 1.16 5.41
C TYR A 203 11.91 0.79 6.70
N GLN A 204 12.66 0.41 7.72
CA GLN A 204 12.14 0.11 9.05
C GLN A 204 12.76 1.10 10.03
N THR A 205 11.94 1.61 10.95
CA THR A 205 12.38 2.56 11.97
C THR A 205 11.47 2.49 13.19
N SER A 206 11.88 3.14 14.26
CA SER A 206 11.07 3.37 15.45
C SER A 206 10.97 4.86 15.75
N LEU A 207 9.83 5.26 16.29
CA LEU A 207 9.55 6.63 16.71
C LEU A 207 9.23 6.63 18.20
N SER A 208 9.97 7.38 19.00
CA SER A 208 9.68 7.56 20.43
C SER A 208 8.40 8.38 20.61
N ILE A 209 7.48 7.88 21.45
CA ILE A 209 6.16 8.46 21.69
C ILE A 209 6.12 9.02 23.11
N ASN A 210 5.91 10.32 23.20
CA ASN A 210 5.70 11.01 24.48
C ASN A 210 4.19 11.06 24.81
N ALA A 211 3.84 11.36 26.06
CA ALA A 211 2.44 11.51 26.48
C ALA A 211 1.67 12.62 25.73
N SER A 212 2.37 13.56 25.09
CA SER A 212 1.79 14.60 24.24
C SER A 212 1.48 14.13 22.82
N HIS A 213 1.95 12.94 22.41
CA HIS A 213 1.75 12.38 21.07
C HIS A 213 0.58 11.39 21.09
N PHE A 214 -0.42 11.64 20.25
CA PHE A 214 -1.62 10.79 20.11
C PHE A 214 -2.47 10.57 21.38
N PRO A 215 -2.70 11.59 22.24
CA PRO A 215 -3.51 11.42 23.46
C PRO A 215 -4.94 10.96 23.18
N ASP A 216 -5.50 11.35 22.03
CA ASP A 216 -6.83 10.95 21.55
C ASP A 216 -6.74 10.22 20.18
N GLY A 217 -5.57 9.66 19.88
CA GLY A 217 -5.21 9.22 18.52
C GLY A 217 -4.86 10.38 17.60
N GLY A 218 -4.72 10.10 16.30
CA GLY A 218 -4.40 11.13 15.31
C GLY A 218 -3.86 10.61 13.99
N TRP A 219 -3.06 11.43 13.32
CA TRP A 219 -2.43 11.11 12.03
C TRP A 219 -0.92 11.13 12.13
N LEU A 220 -0.29 10.13 11.51
CA LEU A 220 1.16 10.05 11.35
C LEU A 220 1.49 9.96 9.87
N PHE A 221 2.36 10.84 9.37
CA PHE A 221 2.94 10.68 8.04
C PHE A 221 4.43 10.94 8.03
N ILE A 222 5.10 10.32 7.07
CA ILE A 222 6.54 10.48 6.88
C ILE A 222 6.83 11.47 5.76
N GLY A 223 7.76 12.38 6.04
CA GLY A 223 8.38 13.29 5.06
C GLY A 223 9.85 12.95 4.86
N LEU A 224 10.46 13.64 3.89
CA LEU A 224 11.92 13.60 3.71
C LEU A 224 12.59 14.55 4.72
N ALA A 225 13.74 14.15 5.24
CA ALA A 225 14.58 15.02 6.06
C ALA A 225 15.37 16.01 5.19
N ASP A 226 15.91 17.04 5.81
CA ASP A 226 16.84 17.95 5.15
C ASP A 226 18.12 17.20 4.76
N GLY A 227 18.61 17.44 3.54
CA GLY A 227 19.74 16.72 2.96
C GLY A 227 19.41 15.33 2.41
N SER A 228 18.17 14.85 2.50
CA SER A 228 17.72 13.65 1.79
C SER A 228 17.74 13.88 0.28
N ASP A 229 18.05 12.83 -0.49
CA ASP A 229 17.76 12.84 -1.91
C ASP A 229 16.27 13.08 -2.17
N TYR A 230 15.98 13.78 -3.26
CA TYR A 230 14.65 14.26 -3.67
C TYR A 230 14.03 15.39 -2.84
N LYS A 231 14.66 15.84 -1.75
CA LYS A 231 14.16 16.97 -0.94
C LYS A 231 14.11 18.27 -1.74
N ASN A 232 15.16 18.60 -2.49
CA ASN A 232 15.22 19.81 -3.31
C ASN A 232 14.13 19.83 -4.39
N GLN A 233 13.85 18.67 -5.00
CA GLN A 233 12.80 18.53 -6.00
C GLN A 233 11.42 18.67 -5.37
N PHE A 234 11.23 18.12 -4.17
CA PHE A 234 10.00 18.28 -3.40
C PHE A 234 9.76 19.72 -2.96
N ASP A 235 10.81 20.46 -2.60
CA ASP A 235 10.70 21.88 -2.23
C ASP A 235 10.40 22.77 -3.44
N ALA A 236 10.94 22.41 -4.62
CA ALA A 236 10.63 23.09 -5.88
C ALA A 236 9.20 22.81 -6.38
N ASP A 237 8.71 21.57 -6.20
CA ASP A 237 7.34 21.17 -6.53
C ASP A 237 6.79 20.20 -5.46
N PRO A 238 5.85 20.63 -4.59
CA PRO A 238 5.29 19.80 -3.53
C PRO A 238 4.44 18.62 -4.05
N THR A 239 4.18 18.56 -5.36
CA THR A 239 3.51 17.43 -6.01
C THR A 239 4.48 16.34 -6.48
N PHE A 240 5.80 16.58 -6.41
CA PHE A 240 6.84 15.63 -6.83
C PHE A 240 6.75 14.30 -6.06
N ILE A 241 6.46 14.38 -4.75
CA ILE A 241 6.29 13.22 -3.86
C ILE A 241 4.91 13.28 -3.22
N ARG A 242 4.11 12.23 -3.46
CA ARG A 242 2.82 12.10 -2.78
C ARG A 242 2.99 11.39 -1.45
N ARG A 243 2.58 12.03 -0.36
CA ARG A 243 2.69 11.48 0.99
C ARG A 243 1.33 10.98 1.45
N TYR A 244 1.34 9.88 2.20
CA TYR A 244 0.15 9.32 2.81
C TYR A 244 0.34 9.11 4.31
N ALA A 245 -0.69 9.50 5.05
CA ALA A 245 -0.80 9.41 6.49
C ALA A 245 -1.51 8.13 6.94
N ALA A 246 -1.01 7.52 8.00
CA ALA A 246 -1.69 6.49 8.75
C ALA A 246 -2.54 7.11 9.86
N ARG A 247 -3.73 6.55 10.09
CA ARG A 247 -4.49 6.80 11.32
C ARG A 247 -3.83 6.04 12.46
N ILE A 248 -3.55 6.71 13.56
CA ILE A 248 -3.01 6.13 14.78
C ILE A 248 -4.11 6.16 15.85
N PRO A 249 -4.44 5.03 16.50
CA PRO A 249 -5.36 5.01 17.63
C PRO A 249 -4.71 5.72 18.83
N GLN A 250 -5.47 5.89 19.90
CA GLN A 250 -4.92 6.42 21.15
C GLN A 250 -3.74 5.57 21.65
N LEU A 251 -2.62 6.23 21.95
CA LEU A 251 -1.43 5.61 22.53
C LEU A 251 -1.23 6.11 23.96
N ILE A 252 -1.07 5.18 24.91
CA ILE A 252 -0.83 5.48 26.32
C ILE A 252 0.58 5.00 26.65
N PRO A 253 1.52 5.89 27.01
CA PRO A 253 2.88 5.49 27.40
C PRO A 253 2.85 4.44 28.53
N GLY A 254 3.65 3.39 28.37
CA GLY A 254 3.69 2.22 29.23
C GLY A 254 2.74 1.08 28.83
N GLU A 255 1.75 1.34 27.96
CA GLU A 255 0.78 0.33 27.53
C GLU A 255 1.03 -0.13 26.09
N ALA A 256 1.59 -1.32 25.94
CA ALA A 256 1.83 -1.91 24.63
C ALA A 256 0.52 -2.28 23.92
N ARG A 257 0.42 -1.98 22.62
CA ARG A 257 -0.72 -2.38 21.78
C ARG A 257 -0.33 -2.59 20.32
N HIS A 258 -1.10 -3.45 19.65
CA HIS A 258 -1.03 -3.55 18.19
C HIS A 258 -1.57 -2.29 17.55
N VAL A 259 -0.88 -1.84 16.49
CA VAL A 259 -1.26 -0.67 15.72
C VAL A 259 -1.28 -1.08 14.26
N PHE A 260 -2.42 -0.93 13.60
CA PHE A 260 -2.57 -1.29 12.21
C PHE A 260 -3.28 -0.17 11.45
N ALA A 261 -2.73 0.21 10.29
CA ALA A 261 -3.35 1.16 9.38
C ALA A 261 -3.92 0.42 8.17
N PRO A 262 -5.22 0.05 8.18
CA PRO A 262 -5.87 -0.64 7.06
C PRO A 262 -5.90 0.24 5.81
N MET A 263 -6.03 1.55 6.01
CA MET A 263 -6.16 2.55 4.98
C MET A 263 -5.18 3.67 5.24
N LEU A 264 -4.62 4.23 4.15
CA LEU A 264 -3.77 5.41 4.20
C LEU A 264 -4.47 6.59 3.52
N TYR A 265 -4.32 7.76 4.12
CA TYR A 265 -5.01 8.98 3.71
C TYR A 265 -4.03 9.93 3.03
N PRO A 266 -4.38 10.56 1.89
CA PRO A 266 -3.46 11.47 1.23
C PRO A 266 -3.18 12.69 2.11
N VAL A 267 -1.92 13.09 2.23
CA VAL A 267 -1.57 14.37 2.87
C VAL A 267 -1.89 15.49 1.89
N LEU A 268 -2.78 16.39 2.29
CA LEU A 268 -3.19 17.52 1.45
C LEU A 268 -2.16 18.65 1.48
N SER A 269 -2.18 19.46 0.42
CA SER A 269 -1.29 20.62 0.29
C SER A 269 -2.05 21.90 0.57
N LYS A 270 -1.47 22.71 1.44
CA LYS A 270 -1.88 24.07 1.78
C LYS A 270 -0.76 25.02 1.32
N ALA A 271 -1.11 26.19 0.81
CA ALA A 271 -0.11 27.11 0.27
C ALA A 271 0.64 27.82 1.41
N GLN A 272 -0.09 28.29 2.43
CA GLN A 272 0.45 28.94 3.61
C GLN A 272 -0.13 28.32 4.88
N ALA A 273 0.64 28.30 5.98
CA ALA A 273 0.20 27.74 7.25
C ALA A 273 -1.10 28.38 7.78
N ALA A 274 -1.31 29.68 7.46
CA ALA A 274 -2.46 30.47 7.91
C ALA A 274 -3.74 30.29 7.06
N ASP A 275 -3.68 29.62 5.92
CA ASP A 275 -4.87 29.39 5.08
C ASP A 275 -5.93 28.54 5.82
N PRO A 276 -7.16 28.41 5.34
CA PRO A 276 -8.10 27.42 5.86
C PRO A 276 -7.60 25.98 5.64
N ASP A 277 -8.00 25.06 6.51
CA ASP A 277 -7.60 23.66 6.37
C ASP A 277 -8.27 23.02 5.15
N PRO A 278 -7.50 22.28 4.34
CA PRO A 278 -8.01 21.73 3.09
C PRO A 278 -8.99 20.58 3.35
N VAL A 279 -10.09 20.57 2.60
CA VAL A 279 -11.09 19.48 2.63
C VAL A 279 -10.76 18.49 1.51
N PRO A 280 -10.68 17.18 1.78
CA PRO A 280 -10.36 16.21 0.73
C PRO A 280 -11.50 16.09 -0.28
N ALA A 281 -11.15 15.87 -1.56
CA ALA A 281 -12.14 15.62 -2.60
C ALA A 281 -12.69 14.19 -2.48
N GLY A 282 -14.01 14.05 -2.30
CA GLY A 282 -14.73 12.77 -2.23
C GLY A 282 -15.36 12.48 -0.86
N ASN A 283 -16.14 11.40 -0.77
CA ASN A 283 -16.74 10.94 0.49
C ASN A 283 -15.82 9.90 1.17
N TYR A 284 -15.32 10.24 2.37
CA TYR A 284 -14.45 9.39 3.19
C TYR A 284 -15.18 8.71 4.37
N GLU A 285 -16.49 8.94 4.54
CA GLU A 285 -17.26 8.42 5.69
C GLU A 285 -17.14 6.90 5.83
N LYS A 286 -17.35 6.16 4.73
CA LYS A 286 -17.23 4.69 4.73
C LYS A 286 -15.81 4.23 5.08
N LEU A 287 -14.80 4.94 4.59
CA LEU A 287 -13.39 4.62 4.83
C LEU A 287 -13.00 4.89 6.28
N PHE A 288 -13.54 5.95 6.90
CA PHE A 288 -13.32 6.23 8.31
C PHE A 288 -13.97 5.19 9.22
N LEU A 289 -15.19 4.75 8.90
CA LEU A 289 -15.85 3.65 9.60
C LEU A 289 -15.02 2.37 9.52
N GLU A 290 -14.62 1.99 8.31
CA GLU A 290 -13.76 0.81 8.10
C GLU A 290 -12.45 0.94 8.87
N THR A 291 -11.78 2.09 8.83
CA THR A 291 -10.52 2.29 9.57
C THR A 291 -10.72 2.19 11.08
N ALA A 292 -11.88 2.63 11.59
CA ALA A 292 -12.21 2.54 13.01
C ALA A 292 -12.46 1.10 13.47
N GLU A 293 -12.95 0.22 12.59
CA GLU A 293 -13.15 -1.20 12.92
C GLU A 293 -11.84 -1.91 13.27
N TYR A 294 -10.71 -1.44 12.74
CA TYR A 294 -9.37 -2.01 12.96
C TYR A 294 -8.55 -1.28 14.05
N ASP A 295 -9.20 -0.50 14.93
CA ASP A 295 -8.51 0.25 16.01
C ASP A 295 -7.66 -0.65 16.93
N ASP A 296 -8.12 -1.88 17.17
CA ASP A 296 -7.46 -2.89 18.01
C ASP A 296 -6.49 -3.81 17.24
N GLY A 297 -6.31 -3.61 15.93
CA GLY A 297 -5.38 -4.38 15.10
C GLY A 297 -6.00 -5.03 13.86
N PHE A 298 -5.21 -5.90 13.22
CA PHE A 298 -5.45 -6.39 11.85
C PHE A 298 -6.47 -7.55 11.75
N ALA A 299 -6.35 -8.57 12.60
CA ALA A 299 -7.08 -9.81 12.42
C ALA A 299 -8.35 -9.85 13.26
N LYS A 300 -9.51 -9.79 12.60
CA LYS A 300 -10.82 -9.97 13.25
C LYS A 300 -11.36 -11.40 13.14
N ILE A 301 -11.19 -12.02 11.97
CA ILE A 301 -11.64 -13.39 11.68
C ILE A 301 -10.63 -14.02 10.72
N VAL A 302 -9.96 -15.09 11.14
CA VAL A 302 -9.15 -15.94 10.26
C VAL A 302 -9.87 -17.26 10.08
N HIS A 303 -10.36 -17.53 8.87
CA HIS A 303 -11.02 -18.79 8.54
C HIS A 303 -10.10 -19.62 7.65
N CYS A 304 -9.58 -20.71 8.20
CA CYS A 304 -8.89 -21.76 7.48
C CYS A 304 -9.69 -23.05 7.69
N GLN A 305 -10.11 -23.70 6.61
CA GLN A 305 -10.78 -24.99 6.69
C GLN A 305 -10.13 -25.96 5.70
N GLN A 306 -9.78 -27.14 6.20
CA GLN A 306 -9.48 -28.28 5.35
C GLN A 306 -10.78 -28.96 4.90
N PRO A 307 -10.91 -29.33 3.61
CA PRO A 307 -12.07 -30.04 3.13
C PRO A 307 -12.27 -31.35 3.91
N PRO A 308 -13.47 -31.61 4.47
CA PRO A 308 -13.72 -32.85 5.21
C PRO A 308 -13.95 -34.05 4.28
N ASN A 309 -14.07 -33.81 2.97
CA ASN A 309 -14.50 -34.76 1.96
C ASN A 309 -13.59 -34.72 0.73
N ARG A 310 -13.47 -35.87 0.03
CA ARG A 310 -12.82 -35.98 -1.28
C ARG A 310 -13.45 -35.02 -2.32
N SER A 311 -14.76 -34.80 -2.27
CA SER A 311 -15.44 -33.80 -3.06
C SER A 311 -15.34 -32.44 -2.37
N LEU A 312 -14.61 -31.50 -2.99
CA LEU A 312 -14.43 -30.13 -2.47
C LEU A 312 -15.75 -29.33 -2.34
N LEU A 313 -16.82 -29.82 -2.96
CA LEU A 313 -18.15 -29.23 -2.90
C LEU A 313 -18.98 -29.73 -1.71
N VAL A 314 -18.55 -30.80 -1.03
CA VAL A 314 -19.25 -31.36 0.11
C VAL A 314 -18.60 -30.85 1.39
N GLU A 315 -19.40 -30.16 2.20
CA GLU A 315 -18.91 -29.45 3.39
C GLU A 315 -19.04 -30.23 4.69
N GLU A 316 -19.72 -31.37 4.64
CA GLU A 316 -19.93 -32.25 5.79
C GLU A 316 -19.23 -33.58 5.56
N ASN A 317 -18.81 -34.21 6.65
CA ASN A 317 -18.17 -35.50 6.58
C ASN A 317 -19.22 -36.58 6.29
N ASP A 318 -19.12 -37.23 5.14
CA ASP A 318 -19.95 -38.36 4.72
C ASP A 318 -19.20 -39.71 4.78
N GLY A 319 -18.02 -39.73 5.41
CA GLY A 319 -17.12 -40.88 5.47
C GLY A 319 -16.14 -40.99 4.30
N ALA A 320 -16.29 -40.19 3.25
CA ALA A 320 -15.37 -40.16 2.11
C ALA A 320 -14.27 -39.11 2.30
N HIS A 321 -13.29 -39.43 3.16
CA HIS A 321 -12.18 -38.52 3.47
C HIS A 321 -11.30 -38.17 2.26
N PRO A 322 -10.67 -36.98 2.24
CA PRO A 322 -9.66 -36.63 1.25
C PRO A 322 -8.50 -37.64 1.26
N VAL A 323 -8.07 -38.06 0.07
CA VAL A 323 -7.01 -39.07 -0.11
C VAL A 323 -5.61 -38.43 -0.25
N LYS A 324 -5.57 -37.10 -0.37
CA LYS A 324 -4.35 -36.29 -0.45
C LYS A 324 -4.50 -35.11 0.49
N ASP A 325 -3.36 -34.60 0.95
CA ASP A 325 -3.34 -33.31 1.63
C ASP A 325 -3.84 -32.23 0.65
N VAL A 326 -4.83 -31.48 1.08
CA VAL A 326 -5.43 -30.36 0.34
C VAL A 326 -5.33 -29.17 1.29
N GLY A 327 -4.16 -28.52 1.25
CA GLY A 327 -3.78 -27.37 2.08
C GLY A 327 -2.80 -26.49 1.33
#